data_AF-T1AZV0-F1
#
_entry.id   AF-T1AZV0-F1
#
_cell.length_a   1.000
_cell.length_b   1.000
_cell.length_c   1.000
_cell.angle_alpha   90.00
_cell.angle_beta   90.00
_cell.angle_gamma   90.00
#
_symmetry.space_group_name_H-M   'P 1'
#
loop_
_entity.id
_entity.type
_entity.pdbx_description
1 polymer ?
#
loop_
_entity_poly.entity_id
_entity_poly.type
_entity_poly.pdbx_seq_one_letter_code
_entity_poly.pdbx_strand_id
1 'polypeptide(L)' 'LEFEHPDTATFRCLDLAYQALAAGGDAPAILNAANEIAVEAFLAGSLPFLAIADLIEAVLNALPAESVRT' A
#
# COMPACT_ATOMS: atom_id res chain seq x y z
N LEU A 1 14.72 -14.16 22.47
CA LEU A 1 13.75 -13.53 21.54
C LEU A 1 13.77 -12.05 21.84
N GLU A 2 13.99 -11.23 20.82
CA GLU A 2 14.08 -9.77 20.94
C GLU A 2 12.95 -9.14 20.12
N PHE A 3 12.50 -7.95 20.52
CA PHE A 3 11.39 -7.23 19.90
C PHE A 3 11.76 -5.76 19.73
N GLU A 4 11.25 -5.14 18.67
CA GLU A 4 11.45 -3.73 18.37
C GLU A 4 10.20 -3.13 17.72
N HIS A 5 10.12 -1.80 17.75
CA HIS A 5 9.07 -1.07 17.05
C HIS A 5 9.34 -1.05 15.54
N PRO A 6 8.29 -1.15 14.70
CA PRO A 6 8.48 -1.04 13.26
C PRO A 6 8.89 0.38 12.88
N ASP A 7 9.86 0.51 11.97
CA ASP A 7 10.23 1.77 11.35
C ASP A 7 9.31 2.04 10.14
N THR A 8 8.20 2.73 10.39
CA THR A 8 7.22 3.09 9.36
C THR A 8 7.70 4.19 8.42
N ALA A 9 8.76 4.92 8.76
CA ALA A 9 9.35 5.93 7.88
C ALA A 9 10.16 5.27 6.75
N THR A 10 10.88 4.18 7.07
CA THR A 10 11.59 3.36 6.08
C THR A 10 10.63 2.41 5.36
N PHE A 11 9.77 1.70 6.10
CA PHE A 11 8.85 0.70 5.56
C PHE A 11 7.43 1.27 5.38
N ARG A 12 7.31 2.28 4.51
CA ARG A 12 6.11 3.10 4.30
C ARG A 12 4.83 2.31 3.98
N CYS A 13 4.94 1.15 3.34
CA CYS A 13 3.77 0.32 3.02
C CYS A 13 2.98 -0.11 4.27
N LEU A 14 3.63 -0.24 5.43
CA LEU A 14 2.94 -0.55 6.68
C LEU A 14 2.04 0.61 7.13
N ASP A 15 2.52 1.85 7.02
CA ASP A 15 1.72 3.03 7.35
C ASP A 15 0.56 3.20 6.36
N LEU A 16 0.81 3.02 5.06
CA LEU A 16 -0.25 3.03 4.03
C LEU A 16 -1.33 1.98 4.31
N ALA A 17 -0.96 0.80 4.79
CA ALA A 17 -1.91 -0.23 5.19
C ALA A 17 -2.78 0.21 6.37
N TYR A 18 -2.20 0.82 7.41
CA TYR A 18 -2.98 1.39 8.51
C TYR A 18 -3.92 2.51 8.05
N GLN A 19 -3.47 3.37 7.15
CA GLN A 19 -4.29 4.43 6.57
C GLN A 19 -5.47 3.87 5.77
N ALA A 20 -5.24 2.84 4.93
CA ALA A 20 -6.30 2.18 4.16
C ALA A 20 -7.33 1.48 5.09
N LEU A 21 -6.85 0.81 6.15
CA LEU A 21 -7.73 0.21 7.15
C LEU A 21 -8.58 1.27 7.88
N ALA A 22 -7.98 2.42 8.22
CA ALA A 22 -8.68 3.51 8.87
C ALA A 22 -9.70 4.20 7.95
N ALA A 23 -9.40 4.33 6.66
CA ALA A 23 -10.33 4.84 5.66
C ALA A 23 -11.54 3.89 5.46
N GLY A 24 -11.34 2.58 5.59
CA GLY A 24 -12.37 1.58 5.42
C GLY A 24 -12.89 1.50 3.99
N GLY A 25 -14.13 1.06 3.81
CA GLY A 25 -14.72 0.92 2.48
C GLY A 25 -13.93 -0.05 1.60
N ASP A 26 -13.63 0.36 0.37
CA ASP A 26 -12.80 -0.38 -0.60
C ASP A 26 -11.31 -0.01 -0.56
N ALA A 27 -10.88 0.91 0.30
CA ALA A 27 -9.47 1.35 0.35
C ALA A 27 -8.47 0.20 0.57
N PRO A 28 -8.72 -0.80 1.45
CA PRO A 28 -7.83 -1.95 1.57
C PRO A 28 -7.75 -2.80 0.30
N ALA A 29 -8.84 -2.89 -0.47
CA ALA A 29 -8.86 -3.61 -1.74
C ALA A 29 -8.07 -2.86 -2.82
N ILE A 30 -8.23 -1.53 -2.88
CA ILE A 30 -7.42 -0.66 -3.76
C ILE A 30 -5.93 -0.80 -3.44
N LEU A 31 -5.55 -0.74 -2.15
CA LEU A 31 -4.16 -0.94 -1.72
C LEU A 31 -3.64 -2.30 -2.15
N ASN A 32 -4.41 -3.37 -1.90
CA ASN A 32 -3.97 -4.73 -2.25
C ASN A 32 -3.73 -4.87 -3.76
N ALA A 33 -4.67 -4.38 -4.57
CA ALA A 33 -4.54 -4.40 -6.03
C ALA A 33 -3.33 -3.59 -6.52
N ALA A 34 -3.10 -2.40 -5.97
CA ALA A 34 -1.93 -1.59 -6.29
C ALA A 34 -0.62 -2.30 -5.93
N ASN A 35 -0.57 -2.95 -4.76
CA ASN A 35 0.59 -3.71 -4.31
C ASN A 35 0.90 -4.90 -5.23
N GLU A 36 -0.11 -5.67 -5.66
CA GLU A 36 0.09 -6.80 -6.57
C GLU A 36 0.76 -6.35 -7.88
N ILE A 37 0.26 -5.27 -8.50
CA ILE A 37 0.84 -4.73 -9.74
C ILE A 37 2.23 -4.12 -9.51
N ALA A 38 2.45 -3.43 -8.38
CA ALA A 38 3.75 -2.86 -8.05
C ALA A 38 4.81 -3.93 -7.82
N VAL A 39 4.47 -5.00 -7.10
CA VAL A 39 5.36 -6.13 -6.84
C VAL A 39 5.66 -6.89 -8.13
N GLU A 40 4.66 -7.12 -8.99
CA GLU A 40 4.87 -7.73 -10.30
C GLU A 40 5.86 -6.91 -11.14
N ALA A 41 5.66 -5.59 -11.23
CA ALA A 41 6.56 -4.69 -11.96
C ALA A 41 7.98 -4.68 -11.37
N PHE A 42 8.12 -4.73 -10.05
CA PHE A 42 9.42 -4.84 -9.40
C PHE A 42 10.13 -6.15 -9.77
N LEU A 43 9.42 -7.28 -9.70
CA LEU A 43 9.97 -8.59 -10.06
C LEU A 43 10.31 -8.70 -11.55
N ALA A 44 9.58 -7.98 -12.41
CA ALA A 44 9.88 -7.85 -13.83
C ALA A 44 11.04 -6.88 -14.15
N GLY A 45 11.58 -6.17 -13.15
CA GLY A 45 12.67 -5.21 -13.31
C GLY A 45 12.24 -3.86 -13.93
N SER A 46 10.94 -3.60 -14.01
CA SER A 46 10.37 -2.35 -14.55
C SER A 46 10.04 -1.31 -13.48
N LEU A 47 10.13 -1.67 -12.20
CA LEU A 47 9.92 -0.78 -11.05
C LEU A 47 11.05 -0.96 -10.01
N PRO A 48 11.69 0.13 -9.51
CA PRO A 48 12.59 0.04 -8.37
C PRO A 48 11.87 -0.39 -7.08
N PHE A 49 12.54 -1.12 -6.18
CA PHE A 49 11.94 -1.59 -4.92
C PHE A 49 11.30 -0.46 -4.09
N LEU A 50 12.00 0.67 -3.93
CA LEU A 50 11.50 1.79 -3.15
C LEU A 50 10.29 2.49 -3.80
N ALA A 51 10.10 2.34 -5.12
CA ALA A 51 8.98 2.94 -5.83
C ALA A 51 7.65 2.16 -5.65
N ILE A 52 7.68 0.99 -5.00
CA ILE A 52 6.45 0.24 -4.66
C ILE A 52 5.55 1.09 -3.75
N ALA A 53 6.12 1.69 -2.70
CA ALA A 53 5.38 2.53 -1.78
C ALA A 53 4.81 3.78 -2.48
N ASP A 54 5.60 4.39 -3.37
CA ASP A 54 5.17 5.57 -4.14
C ASP A 54 4.00 5.26 -5.07
N LEU A 55 4.01 4.09 -5.73
CA LEU A 55 2.91 3.65 -6.60
C LEU A 55 1.63 3.42 -5.80
N ILE A 56 1.72 2.69 -4.69
CA ILE A 56 0.56 2.41 -3.83
C ILE A 56 -0.06 3.72 -3.32
N GLU A 57 0.77 4.64 -2.82
CA GLU A 57 0.33 5.96 -2.36
C GLU A 57 -0.32 6.76 -3.49
N ALA A 58 0.26 6.76 -4.69
CA ALA A 58 -0.31 7.45 -5.84
C ALA A 58 -1.70 6.90 -6.22
N VAL A 59 -1.89 5.58 -6.18
CA VAL A 59 -3.19 4.95 -6.48
C VAL A 59 -4.23 5.29 -5.42
N LEU A 60 -3.88 5.19 -4.14
CA LEU A 60 -4.78 5.55 -3.03
C LEU A 60 -5.19 7.03 -3.05
N ASN A 61 -4.27 7.92 -3.45
CA ASN A 61 -4.59 9.34 -3.60
C ASN A 61 -5.48 9.63 -4.82
N ALA A 62 -5.37 8.82 -5.88
CA ALA A 62 -6.17 8.98 -7.10
C ALA A 62 -7.58 8.37 -6.97
N LEU A 63 -7.76 7.38 -6.09
CA LEU A 63 -9.01 6.65 -5.89
C LEU A 63 -9.50 6.86 -4.44
N PRO A 64 -10.37 7.86 -4.19
CA PRO A 64 -10.93 8.06 -2.87
C PRO A 64 -11.75 6.83 -2.45
N ALA A 65 -11.63 6.45 -1.18
CA ALA A 65 -12.33 5.29 -0.63
C ALA A 65 -13.85 5.43 -0.74
N GLU A 66 -14.51 4.38 -1.20
CA GLU A 66 -15.97 4.29 -1.30
C GLU A 66 -16.55 3.21 -0.38
N SER A 67 -17.78 3.43 0.10
CA SER A 67 -18.47 2.43 0.91
C SER A 67 -18.85 1.23 0.06
N VAL A 68 -18.35 0.04 0.44
CA VAL A 68 -18.76 -1.22 -0.18
C VAL A 68 -20.11 -1.64 0.38
N ARG A 69 -21.09 -1.90 -0.50
CA ARG A 69 -22.39 -2.46 -0.12
C ARG A 69 -22.25 -3.97 0.03
N THR A 70 -22.52 -4.48 1.22
CA THR A 70 -22.67 -5.92 1.52
C THR A 70 -24.08 -6.42 1.21
#